data_AF-A0A916X348-F1
#
_entry.id   AF-A0A916X348-F1
#
_cell.length_a   1.000
_cell.length_b   1.000
_cell.length_c   1.000
_cell.angle_alpha   90.00
_cell.angle_beta   90.00
_cell.angle_gamma   90.00
#
_symmetry.space_group_name_H-M   'P 1'
#
loop_
_entity.id
_entity.type
_entity.pdbx_description
1 polymer ?
#
loop_
_entity_poly.entity_id
_entity_poly.type
_entity_poly.pdbx_seq_one_letter_code
_entity_poly.pdbx_strand_id
1 'polypeptide(L)'
;MTAGLAPANAQSPVFSESGAISSTTGHAVLSWQAEEPVVLSIAHEPDLSDARPLYRGDERSYFLSGLADGDYYLRLENESGEASAPLRLSVTHQSLAQALWLTAIGLVITLAVVATILRGARDD
;
A
#
# COMPACT_ATOMS: atom_id res chain seq x y z
N MET A 1 -21.62 48.42 12.49
CA MET A 1 -21.17 47.27 13.27
C MET A 1 -20.98 46.11 12.30
N THR A 2 -19.78 45.98 11.74
CA THR A 2 -19.43 44.91 10.80
C THR A 2 -19.18 43.64 11.60
N ALA A 3 -20.03 42.64 11.42
CA ALA A 3 -19.87 41.32 12.02
C ALA A 3 -18.55 40.71 11.52
N GLY A 4 -17.67 40.36 12.46
CA GLY A 4 -16.47 39.58 12.17
C GLY A 4 -16.89 38.19 11.70
N LEU A 5 -16.45 37.81 10.51
CA LEU A 5 -16.51 36.43 10.05
C LEU A 5 -15.58 35.63 10.97
N ALA A 6 -16.14 34.71 11.76
CA ALA A 6 -15.36 33.70 12.45
C ALA A 6 -14.57 32.90 11.39
N PRO A 7 -13.30 32.55 11.65
CA PRO A 7 -12.56 31.68 10.75
C PRO A 7 -13.35 30.37 10.57
N ALA A 8 -13.44 29.92 9.33
CA ALA A 8 -14.03 28.64 8.97
C ALA A 8 -13.38 27.56 9.84
N ASN A 9 -14.20 26.65 10.37
CA ASN A 9 -13.71 25.48 11.10
C ASN A 9 -12.69 24.77 10.21
N ALA A 10 -11.42 24.77 10.61
CA ALA A 10 -10.42 23.90 10.01
C ALA A 10 -10.99 22.47 10.12
N GLN A 11 -11.38 21.90 8.99
CA GLN A 11 -11.88 20.54 8.97
C GLN A 11 -10.66 19.63 8.99
N SER A 12 -10.58 18.73 9.97
CA SER A 12 -9.46 17.81 10.09
C SER A 12 -9.28 17.04 8.78
N PRO A 13 -8.04 16.83 8.31
CA PRO A 13 -7.78 16.16 7.04
C PRO A 13 -8.37 14.74 7.07
N VAL A 14 -9.00 14.33 5.98
CA VAL A 14 -9.68 13.04 5.88
C VAL A 14 -9.19 12.27 4.65
N PHE A 15 -8.79 11.02 4.85
CA PHE A 15 -8.54 10.09 3.77
C PHE A 15 -9.84 9.82 3.01
N SER A 16 -9.77 9.82 1.68
CA SER A 16 -10.90 9.45 0.83
C SER A 16 -11.16 7.95 0.90
N GLU A 17 -10.12 7.15 1.14
CA GLU A 17 -10.27 5.73 1.44
C GLU A 17 -10.74 5.54 2.89
N SER A 18 -11.75 4.68 3.05
CA SER A 18 -12.30 4.36 4.36
C SER A 18 -11.86 2.96 4.79
N GLY A 19 -11.17 2.86 5.92
CA GLY A 19 -10.82 1.57 6.54
C GLY A 19 -9.48 0.98 6.10
N ALA A 20 -9.33 -0.34 6.14
CA ALA A 20 -8.08 -1.00 5.80
C ALA A 20 -7.94 -1.19 4.28
N ILE A 21 -6.86 -0.68 3.70
CA ILE A 21 -6.49 -0.88 2.29
C ILE A 21 -5.55 -2.08 2.21
N SER A 22 -5.69 -2.90 1.17
CA SER A 22 -4.73 -3.96 0.85
C SER A 22 -4.10 -3.73 -0.52
N SER A 23 -2.79 -3.97 -0.63
CA SER A 23 -2.04 -3.88 -1.89
C SER A 23 -1.28 -5.18 -2.15
N THR A 24 -1.36 -5.69 -3.37
CA THR A 24 -0.65 -6.90 -3.81
C THR A 24 0.59 -6.61 -4.64
N THR A 25 0.84 -5.33 -4.90
CA THR A 25 1.82 -4.84 -5.87
C THR A 25 2.86 -3.90 -5.26
N GLY A 26 2.85 -3.74 -3.92
CA GLY A 26 3.80 -2.88 -3.21
C GLY A 26 3.61 -1.38 -3.44
N HIS A 27 2.46 -0.97 -3.99
CA HIS A 27 2.11 0.43 -4.20
C HIS A 27 0.64 0.71 -3.87
N ALA A 28 0.36 1.96 -3.49
CA ALA A 28 -0.98 2.47 -3.23
C ALA A 28 -1.04 3.94 -3.64
N VAL A 29 -2.16 4.34 -4.26
CA VAL A 29 -2.50 5.76 -4.39
C VAL A 29 -3.34 6.10 -3.17
N LEU A 30 -2.93 7.12 -2.44
CA LEU A 30 -3.65 7.65 -1.28
C LEU A 30 -4.27 8.97 -1.71
N SER A 31 -5.52 9.21 -1.36
CA SER A 31 -6.19 10.47 -1.66
C SER A 31 -6.85 11.03 -0.40
N TRP A 32 -6.92 12.35 -0.29
CA TRP A 32 -7.50 12.99 0.89
C TRP A 32 -8.14 14.33 0.56
N GLN A 33 -8.93 14.82 1.51
CA GLN A 33 -9.54 16.15 1.49
C GLN A 33 -8.97 16.93 2.66
N ALA A 34 -8.36 18.07 2.35
CA ALA A 34 -7.83 19.03 3.30
C ALA A 34 -7.95 20.44 2.73
N GLU A 35 -8.19 21.42 3.59
CA GLU A 35 -8.18 22.85 3.24
C GLU A 35 -6.79 23.48 3.41
N GLU A 36 -5.97 22.89 4.28
CA GLU A 36 -4.61 23.31 4.60
C GLU A 36 -3.57 22.32 4.06
N PRO A 37 -2.31 22.75 3.90
CA PRO A 37 -1.20 21.83 3.67
C PRO A 37 -1.15 20.75 4.74
N VAL A 38 -0.87 19.52 4.32
CA VAL A 38 -0.81 18.36 5.20
C VAL A 38 0.57 17.74 5.22
N VAL A 39 0.90 17.10 6.34
CA VAL A 39 2.01 16.18 6.48
C VAL A 39 1.45 14.77 6.48
N LEU A 40 1.84 13.99 5.47
CA LEU A 40 1.58 12.56 5.43
C LEU A 40 2.72 11.83 6.12
N SER A 41 2.41 11.03 7.13
CA SER A 41 3.37 10.19 7.84
C SER A 41 3.03 8.71 7.68
N ILE A 42 4.05 7.86 7.71
CA ILE A 42 3.94 6.39 7.70
C ILE A 42 4.66 5.79 8.91
N ALA A 43 4.09 4.74 9.47
CA ALA A 43 4.62 3.96 10.58
C ALA A 43 4.43 2.47 10.29
N HIS A 44 5.22 1.62 10.94
CA HIS A 44 4.98 0.17 10.96
C HIS A 44 4.22 -0.24 12.21
N GLU A 45 4.31 0.56 13.28
CA GLU A 45 3.60 0.30 14.53
C GLU A 45 2.21 0.97 14.54
N PRO A 46 1.18 0.31 15.10
CA PRO A 46 -0.19 0.83 15.15
C PRO A 46 -0.33 2.09 16.02
N ASP A 47 0.58 2.30 16.96
CA ASP A 47 0.62 3.47 17.84
C ASP A 47 1.32 4.68 17.20
N LEU A 48 1.83 4.53 15.96
CA LEU A 48 2.59 5.54 15.22
C LEU A 48 3.88 5.97 15.95
N SER A 49 4.41 5.14 16.85
CA SER A 49 5.63 5.44 17.61
C SER A 49 6.88 5.57 16.73
N ASP A 50 6.91 4.86 15.58
CA ASP A 50 7.97 4.91 14.58
C ASP A 50 7.62 5.79 13.37
N ALA A 51 6.62 6.68 13.50
CA ALA A 51 6.13 7.47 12.38
C ALA A 51 7.22 8.35 11.73
N ARG A 52 7.26 8.30 10.41
CA ARG A 52 8.18 9.08 9.55
C ARG A 52 7.38 9.90 8.55
N PRO A 53 7.72 11.19 8.36
CA PRO A 53 7.07 12.00 7.34
C PRO A 53 7.49 11.51 5.95
N LEU A 54 6.50 11.26 5.09
CA LEU A 54 6.69 10.91 3.68
C LEU A 54 6.51 12.10 2.76
N TYR A 55 5.57 12.98 3.09
CA TYR A 55 5.19 14.09 2.24
C TYR A 55 4.70 15.28 3.08
N ARG A 56 4.93 16.49 2.57
CA ARG A 56 4.41 17.75 3.13
C ARG A 56 4.04 18.70 2.00
N GLY A 57 2.80 19.19 1.99
CA GLY A 57 2.34 20.21 1.05
C GLY A 57 0.83 20.17 0.80
N ASP A 58 0.39 20.84 -0.27
CA ASP A 58 -1.02 21.11 -0.58
C ASP A 58 -1.68 20.11 -1.54
N GLU A 59 -0.92 19.13 -2.04
CA GLU A 59 -1.48 18.06 -2.88
C GLU A 59 -2.58 17.28 -2.13
N ARG A 60 -3.49 16.71 -2.91
CA ARG A 60 -4.66 15.94 -2.43
C ARG A 60 -4.52 14.44 -2.65
N SER A 61 -3.42 14.01 -3.23
CA SER A 61 -3.12 12.61 -3.44
C SER A 61 -1.62 12.38 -3.44
N TYR A 62 -1.21 11.18 -3.09
CA TYR A 62 0.18 10.77 -3.10
C TYR A 62 0.33 9.33 -3.54
N PHE A 63 1.28 9.09 -4.43
CA PHE A 63 1.60 7.75 -4.90
C PHE A 63 2.69 7.15 -4.01
N LEU A 64 2.28 6.20 -3.17
CA LEU A 64 3.19 5.44 -2.33
C LEU A 64 3.63 4.18 -3.07
N SER A 65 4.94 3.94 -3.11
CA SER A 65 5.52 2.78 -3.82
C SER A 65 6.77 2.26 -3.11
N GLY A 66 7.22 1.08 -3.52
CA GLY A 66 8.41 0.44 -2.93
C GLY A 66 8.16 -0.13 -1.54
N LEU A 67 6.91 -0.39 -1.18
CA LEU A 67 6.56 -1.00 0.10
C LEU A 67 6.90 -2.50 0.06
N ALA A 68 7.53 -3.00 1.10
CA ALA A 68 7.71 -4.43 1.32
C ALA A 68 6.44 -5.05 1.91
N ASP A 69 6.39 -6.38 2.01
CA ASP A 69 5.33 -7.09 2.74
C ASP A 69 5.23 -6.61 4.19
N GLY A 70 4.00 -6.35 4.64
CA GLY A 70 3.76 -5.90 6.00
C GLY A 70 2.54 -4.99 6.15
N ASP A 71 2.25 -4.64 7.39
CA ASP A 71 1.26 -3.64 7.74
C ASP A 71 1.93 -2.28 7.95
N TYR A 72 1.30 -1.25 7.39
CA TYR A 72 1.70 0.14 7.52
C TYR A 72 0.53 0.96 8.03
N TYR A 73 0.82 1.96 8.85
CA TYR A 73 -0.14 2.88 9.43
C TYR A 73 0.17 4.28 8.95
N LEU A 74 -0.82 4.92 8.33
CA LEU A 74 -0.68 6.25 7.75
C LEU A 74 -1.53 7.25 8.50
N ARG A 75 -1.02 8.46 8.65
CA ARG A 75 -1.74 9.56 9.29
C ARG A 75 -1.48 10.86 8.53
N LEU A 76 -2.51 11.68 8.37
CA LEU A 76 -2.40 13.05 7.91
C LEU A 76 -2.45 13.99 9.11
N GLU A 77 -1.68 15.06 9.05
CA GLU A 77 -1.67 16.13 10.05
C GLU A 77 -1.63 17.47 9.32
N ASN A 78 -2.52 18.40 9.64
CA ASN A 78 -2.47 19.76 9.07
C ASN A 78 -1.50 20.66 9.85
N GLU A 79 -1.21 21.86 9.33
CA GLU A 79 -0.35 22.83 10.03
C GLU A 79 -0.95 23.32 11.36
N SER A 80 -2.27 23.27 11.49
CA SER A 80 -3.01 23.55 12.72
C SER A 80 -2.86 22.47 13.80
N GLY A 81 -2.23 21.32 13.50
CA GLY A 81 -1.98 20.22 14.43
C GLY A 81 -3.15 19.24 14.60
N GLU A 82 -4.19 19.35 13.76
CA GLU A 82 -5.25 18.35 13.68
C GLU A 82 -4.82 17.17 12.84
N ALA A 83 -5.06 15.97 13.37
CA ALA A 83 -4.70 14.72 12.72
C ALA A 83 -5.93 13.93 12.25
N SER A 84 -5.76 13.21 11.14
CA SER A 84 -6.76 12.27 10.65
C SER A 84 -6.82 11.02 11.53
N ALA A 85 -7.89 10.23 11.36
CA ALA A 85 -7.87 8.84 11.80
C ALA A 85 -6.73 8.08 11.09
N PRO A 86 -6.05 7.14 11.77
CA PRO A 86 -5.01 6.34 11.15
C PRO A 86 -5.60 5.39 10.12
N LEU A 87 -4.97 5.34 8.94
CA LEU A 87 -5.31 4.46 7.84
C LEU A 87 -4.36 3.26 7.84
N ARG A 88 -4.90 2.04 7.88
CA ARG A 88 -4.07 0.83 7.79
C ARG A 88 -3.93 0.40 6.33
N LEU A 89 -2.70 0.20 5.89
CA LEU A 89 -2.35 -0.35 4.58
C LEU A 89 -1.62 -1.67 4.78
N SER A 90 -2.20 -2.77 4.30
CA SER A 90 -1.58 -4.09 4.34
C SER A 90 -1.01 -4.45 2.96
N VAL A 91 0.27 -4.78 2.89
CA VAL A 91 0.95 -5.16 1.65
C VAL A 91 1.26 -6.65 1.68
N THR A 92 0.82 -7.37 0.65
CA THR A 92 1.07 -8.81 0.50
C THR A 92 1.40 -9.14 -0.96
N HIS A 93 2.68 -9.30 -1.26
CA HIS A 93 3.20 -9.74 -2.54
C HIS A 93 2.85 -11.20 -2.76
N GLN A 94 2.66 -11.54 -4.04
CA GLN A 94 2.48 -12.94 -4.44
C GLN A 94 3.74 -13.75 -4.18
N SER A 95 3.57 -14.98 -3.70
CA SER A 95 4.68 -15.85 -3.32
C SER A 95 5.48 -16.32 -4.53
N LEU A 96 6.69 -15.76 -4.71
CA LEU A 96 7.65 -16.26 -5.69
C LEU A 96 8.00 -17.73 -5.43
N ALA A 97 8.08 -18.13 -4.15
CA ALA A 97 8.37 -19.51 -3.78
C ALA A 97 7.29 -20.47 -4.30
N GLN A 98 6.01 -20.09 -4.19
CA GLN A 98 4.92 -20.90 -4.73
C GLN A 98 5.02 -21.02 -6.26
N ALA A 99 5.32 -19.91 -6.95
CA ALA A 99 5.51 -19.93 -8.40
C ALA A 99 6.66 -20.87 -8.80
N LEU A 100 7.82 -20.78 -8.13
CA LEU A 100 8.97 -21.65 -8.39
C LEU A 100 8.66 -23.13 -8.13
N TRP A 101 7.91 -23.46 -7.08
CA TRP A 101 7.46 -24.82 -6.81
C TRP A 101 6.55 -25.36 -7.91
N LEU A 102 5.57 -24.57 -8.34
CA LEU A 102 4.67 -24.95 -9.44
C LEU A 102 5.43 -25.12 -10.74
N THR A 103 6.40 -24.24 -11.03
CA THR A 103 7.28 -24.38 -12.20
C THR A 103 8.13 -25.64 -12.13
N ALA A 104 8.73 -25.95 -10.98
CA ALA A 104 9.55 -27.16 -10.80
C ALA A 104 8.72 -28.44 -10.99
N ILE A 105 7.50 -28.49 -10.44
CA ILE A 105 6.59 -29.62 -10.62
C ILE A 105 6.21 -29.76 -12.11
N GLY A 106 5.83 -28.65 -12.75
CA GLY A 106 5.54 -28.64 -14.18
C GLY A 106 6.71 -29.15 -15.02
N LEU A 107 7.94 -28.70 -14.72
CA LEU A 107 9.15 -29.13 -15.40
C LEU A 107 9.38 -30.64 -15.28
N VAL A 108 9.21 -31.22 -14.08
CA VAL A 108 9.35 -32.67 -13.87
C VAL A 108 8.35 -33.45 -14.71
N ILE A 109 7.08 -33.02 -14.73
CA ILE A 109 6.04 -33.67 -15.54
C ILE A 109 6.37 -33.56 -17.03
N THR A 110 6.76 -32.37 -17.50
CA THR A 110 7.18 -32.16 -18.89
C THR A 110 8.35 -33.07 -19.27
N LEU A 111 9.37 -33.18 -18.42
CA LEU A 111 10.51 -34.07 -18.65
C LEU A 111 10.08 -35.55 -18.70
N ALA A 112 9.15 -35.98 -17.83
CA ALA A 112 8.64 -37.35 -17.84
C ALA A 112 7.87 -37.67 -19.14
N VAL A 113 7.04 -36.74 -19.62
CA VAL A 113 6.32 -36.88 -20.89
C VAL A 113 7.30 -36.95 -22.06
N VAL A 114 8.27 -36.04 -22.13
CA VAL A 114 9.31 -36.03 -23.18
C VAL A 114 10.12 -37.32 -23.17
N ALA A 115 10.55 -37.78 -21.99
CA ALA A 115 11.29 -39.04 -21.87
C ALA A 115 10.47 -40.25 -22.33
N THR A 116 9.17 -40.26 -22.02
CA THR A 116 8.25 -41.33 -22.47
C THR A 116 8.13 -41.34 -23.99
N ILE A 117 7.94 -40.17 -24.62
CA ILE A 117 7.86 -40.03 -26.08
C ILE A 117 9.18 -40.48 -26.73
N LEU A 118 10.32 -40.00 -26.24
CA LEU A 118 11.64 -40.34 -26.79
C LEU A 118 11.98 -41.81 -26.63
N ARG A 119 11.53 -42.45 -25.54
CA ARG A 119 11.72 -43.88 -25.33
C ARG A 119 10.84 -44.69 -26.27
N GLY A 120 9.56 -44.33 -26.39
CA GLY A 120 8.66 -44.96 -27.36
C GLY A 120 9.18 -44.86 -28.79
N ALA A 121 9.66 -43.68 -29.21
CA ALA A 121 10.21 -43.46 -30.55
C ALA A 121 11.53 -44.21 -30.84
N ARG A 122 12.19 -44.78 -29.84
CA ARG A 122 13.42 -45.57 -30.00
C ARG A 122 13.19 -47.08 -29.96
N ASP A 123 12.07 -47.52 -29.38
CA ASP A 123 11.72 -48.93 -29.24
C ASP A 123 10.88 -49.45 -30.43
N ASP A 124 10.49 -48.57 -31.36
CA ASP A 124 9.95 -48.87 -32.71
C ASP A 124 11.07 -48.87 -33.77
#